data_AF-A0A972C8J5-F1
#
_entry.id   AF-A0A972C8J5-F1
#
_cell.length_a   1.000
_cell.length_b   1.000
_cell.length_c   1.000
_cell.angle_alpha   90.00
_cell.angle_beta   90.00
_cell.angle_gamma   90.00
#
_symmetry.space_group_name_H-M   'P 1'
#
loop_
_entity.id
_entity.type
_entity.pdbx_description
1 polymer ?
#
loop_
_entity_poly.entity_id
_entity_poly.type
_entity_poly.pdbx_seq_one_letter_code
_entity_poly.pdbx_strand_id
1 'polypeptide(L)'
;MAKDKKISFSSAELTIKEIEEHYIVSEKALRLFYKNTNIYFIGYTTAELKNELNSRIEELNKNTALTLLSAIEAHFRIDYLQRVYTRDKENISKRFRELYSNKKNKAALAD
;
A
#
# COMPACT_ATOMS: atom_id res chain seq x y z
N MET A 1 26.59 19.53 14.44
CA MET A 1 25.65 18.74 13.60
C MET A 1 24.24 19.16 13.96
N ALA A 2 23.47 19.67 13.01
CA ALA A 2 22.07 20.01 13.25
C ALA A 2 21.33 18.77 13.79
N LYS A 3 20.61 18.94 14.90
CA LYS A 3 19.84 17.87 15.53
C LYS A 3 18.66 17.60 14.62
N ASP A 4 18.80 16.68 13.67
CA ASP A 4 17.72 16.33 12.74
C ASP A 4 16.46 16.03 13.55
N LYS A 5 15.38 16.74 13.25
CA LYS A 5 14.13 16.65 13.98
C LYS A 5 13.56 15.25 13.79
N LYS A 6 13.44 14.50 14.90
CA LYS A 6 12.78 13.18 14.90
C LYS A 6 11.35 13.34 14.37
N ILE A 7 10.97 12.44 13.47
CA ILE A 7 9.62 12.38 12.92
C ILE A 7 8.74 11.57 13.88
N SER A 8 7.51 12.03 14.09
CA SER A 8 6.46 11.30 14.81
C SER A 8 5.70 10.40 13.82
N PHE A 9 5.39 9.18 14.23
CA PHE A 9 4.63 8.22 13.44
C PHE A 9 3.13 8.38 13.74
N SER A 10 2.29 8.25 12.71
CA SER A 10 0.83 8.38 12.84
C SER A 10 0.15 7.17 13.46
N SER A 11 0.84 6.03 13.55
CA SER A 11 0.28 4.73 13.98
C SER A 11 -0.95 4.27 13.18
N ALA A 12 -1.16 4.84 11.99
CA ALA A 12 -2.26 4.52 11.07
C ALA A 12 -1.78 3.55 9.98
N GLU A 13 -1.07 2.49 10.37
CA GLU A 13 -0.53 1.50 9.45
C GLU A 13 -1.66 0.60 8.94
N LEU A 14 -1.69 0.35 7.63
CA LEU A 14 -2.61 -0.62 7.04
C LEU A 14 -2.06 -2.02 7.22
N THR A 15 -2.86 -2.91 7.82
CA THR A 15 -2.53 -4.32 7.92
C THR A 15 -2.85 -5.06 6.63
N ILE A 16 -2.15 -6.17 6.38
CA ILE A 16 -2.43 -7.05 5.24
C ILE A 16 -3.89 -7.52 5.26
N LYS A 17 -4.42 -7.79 6.46
CA LYS A 17 -5.80 -8.25 6.65
C LYS A 17 -6.83 -7.20 6.21
N GLU A 18 -6.63 -5.93 6.58
CA GLU A 18 -7.52 -4.85 6.15
C GLU A 18 -7.50 -4.66 4.63
N ILE A 19 -6.31 -4.78 4.01
CA ILE A 19 -6.16 -4.70 2.54
C ILE A 19 -6.88 -5.88 1.85
N GLU A 20 -6.72 -7.09 2.38
CA GLU A 20 -7.40 -8.30 1.90
C GLU A 20 -8.93 -8.17 2.01
N GLU A 21 -9.42 -7.78 3.19
CA GLU A 21 -10.86 -7.60 3.44
C GLU A 21 -11.46 -6.57 2.47
N HIS A 22 -10.77 -5.44 2.27
CA HIS A 22 -11.19 -4.42 1.31
C HIS A 22 -11.24 -4.96 -0.12
N TYR A 23 -10.22 -5.72 -0.56
CA TYR A 23 -10.19 -6.33 -1.89
C TYR A 23 -11.36 -7.28 -2.09
N ILE A 24 -11.59 -8.21 -1.15
CA ILE A 24 -12.66 -9.21 -1.23
C ILE A 24 -14.04 -8.55 -1.30
N VAL A 25 -14.29 -7.55 -0.45
CA VAL A 25 -15.57 -6.83 -0.44
C VAL A 25 -15.78 -6.06 -1.74
N SER A 26 -14.75 -5.35 -2.22
CA SER A 26 -14.81 -4.58 -3.46
C SER A 26 -15.04 -5.45 -4.68
N GLU A 27 -14.33 -6.58 -4.79
CA GLU A 27 -14.50 -7.52 -5.89
C GLU A 27 -15.93 -8.09 -5.92
N LYS A 28 -16.45 -8.52 -4.77
CA LYS A 28 -17.83 -9.02 -4.65
C LYS A 28 -18.85 -7.95 -5.04
N ALA A 29 -18.64 -6.70 -4.59
CA ALA A 29 -19.51 -5.59 -4.92
C ALA A 29 -19.51 -5.29 -6.42
N LEU A 30 -18.34 -5.28 -7.08
CA LEU A 30 -18.24 -5.12 -8.53
C LEU A 30 -19.00 -6.24 -9.27
N ARG A 31 -18.76 -7.50 -8.91
CA ARG A 31 -19.45 -8.64 -9.54
C ARG A 31 -20.96 -8.59 -9.33
N LEU A 32 -21.42 -8.12 -8.18
CA LEU A 32 -22.85 -7.93 -7.91
C LEU A 32 -23.43 -6.78 -8.73
N PHE A 33 -22.70 -5.66 -8.83
CA PHE A 33 -23.12 -4.49 -9.58
C PHE A 33 -23.29 -4.82 -11.07
N TYR A 34 -22.31 -5.47 -11.70
CA TYR A 34 -22.33 -5.84 -13.12
C TYR A 34 -23.21 -7.06 -13.47
N LYS A 35 -24.15 -7.44 -12.60
CA LYS A 35 -25.16 -8.45 -12.97
C LYS A 35 -26.10 -7.89 -14.05
N ASN A 36 -26.49 -8.73 -15.00
CA ASN A 36 -27.39 -8.38 -16.11
C ASN A 36 -28.81 -7.95 -15.66
N THR A 37 -29.14 -8.11 -14.38
CA THR A 37 -30.41 -7.63 -13.80
C THR A 37 -30.36 -6.16 -13.39
N ASN A 38 -29.21 -5.51 -13.46
CA ASN A 38 -29.02 -4.15 -12.99
C ASN A 38 -29.44 -3.13 -14.07
N ILE A 39 -30.35 -2.22 -13.71
CA ILE A 39 -30.94 -1.21 -14.60
C ILE A 39 -29.93 -0.22 -15.19
N TYR A 40 -28.74 -0.08 -14.58
CA TYR A 40 -27.67 0.78 -15.13
C TYR A 40 -27.15 0.30 -16.49
N PHE A 41 -27.43 -0.95 -16.86
CA PHE A 41 -26.90 -1.59 -18.06
C PHE A 41 -27.97 -1.90 -19.11
N ILE A 42 -29.12 -1.22 -19.06
CA ILE A 42 -30.13 -1.33 -20.12
C ILE A 42 -29.48 -0.91 -21.45
N GLY A 43 -29.53 -1.81 -22.44
CA GLY A 43 -28.94 -1.59 -23.76
C GLY A 43 -27.50 -2.11 -23.92
N TYR A 44 -26.85 -2.55 -22.83
CA TYR A 44 -25.56 -3.23 -22.93
C TYR A 44 -25.73 -4.66 -23.42
N THR A 45 -24.78 -5.12 -24.23
CA THR A 45 -24.59 -6.54 -24.51
C THR A 45 -23.89 -7.23 -23.33
N THR A 46 -24.06 -8.55 -23.24
CA THR A 46 -23.34 -9.37 -22.25
C THR A 46 -21.82 -9.30 -22.42
N ALA A 47 -21.34 -9.11 -23.64
CA ALA A 47 -19.91 -8.95 -23.93
C ALA A 47 -19.37 -7.63 -23.39
N GLU A 48 -20.08 -6.52 -23.60
CA GLU A 48 -19.70 -5.20 -23.08
C GLU A 48 -19.67 -5.21 -21.55
N LEU A 49 -20.68 -5.80 -20.90
CA LEU A 49 -20.71 -5.93 -19.44
C LEU A 49 -19.51 -6.70 -18.91
N LYS A 50 -19.19 -7.84 -19.53
CA LYS A 50 -18.08 -8.67 -19.12
C LYS A 50 -16.74 -7.95 -19.32
N ASN A 51 -16.57 -7.25 -20.44
CA ASN A 51 -15.37 -6.50 -20.74
C ASN A 51 -15.14 -5.36 -19.73
N GLU A 52 -16.19 -4.60 -19.41
CA GLU A 52 -16.10 -3.52 -18.45
C GLU A 52 -15.83 -4.05 -17.03
N LEU A 53 -16.56 -5.09 -16.58
CA LEU A 53 -16.31 -5.74 -15.29
C LEU A 53 -14.86 -6.22 -15.17
N ASN A 54 -14.35 -6.90 -16.20
CA ASN A 54 -12.96 -7.36 -16.21
C ASN A 54 -11.98 -6.18 -16.11
N SER A 55 -12.23 -5.08 -16.83
CA SER A 55 -11.41 -3.87 -16.71
C SER A 55 -11.41 -3.29 -15.29
N ARG A 56 -12.57 -3.30 -14.61
CA ARG A 56 -12.67 -2.81 -13.22
C ARG A 56 -11.99 -3.72 -12.21
N ILE A 57 -12.05 -5.05 -12.42
CA ILE A 57 -11.32 -6.01 -11.59
C ILE A 57 -9.81 -5.84 -11.77
N GLU A 58 -9.34 -5.64 -13.01
CA GLU A 58 -7.92 -5.37 -13.28
C GLU A 58 -7.43 -4.07 -12.64
N GLU A 59 -8.26 -3.03 -12.65
CA GLU A 59 -7.99 -1.78 -11.92
C GLU A 59 -7.90 -2.02 -10.41
N LEU A 60 -8.85 -2.75 -9.83
CA LEU A 60 -8.85 -3.13 -8.42
C LEU A 60 -7.58 -3.92 -8.05
N ASN A 61 -7.18 -4.91 -8.87
CA ASN A 61 -5.96 -5.69 -8.68
C ASN A 61 -4.71 -4.79 -8.57
N LYS A 62 -4.57 -3.84 -9.51
CA LYS A 62 -3.43 -2.90 -9.53
C LYS A 62 -3.44 -1.99 -8.31
N ASN A 63 -4.59 -1.45 -7.93
CA ASN A 63 -4.73 -0.58 -6.77
C ASN A 63 -4.43 -1.32 -5.47
N THR A 64 -4.89 -2.57 -5.33
CA THR A 64 -4.57 -3.42 -4.18
C THR A 64 -3.08 -3.74 -4.12
N ALA A 65 -2.44 -4.05 -5.25
CA ALA A 65 -1.01 -4.28 -5.31
C ALA A 65 -0.20 -3.03 -4.88
N LEU A 66 -0.57 -1.85 -5.38
CA LEU A 66 0.06 -0.59 -4.99
C LEU A 66 -0.13 -0.30 -3.49
N THR A 67 -1.32 -0.56 -2.97
CA THR A 67 -1.63 -0.39 -1.54
C THR A 67 -0.78 -1.32 -0.67
N LEU A 68 -0.64 -2.58 -1.08
CA LEU A 68 0.20 -3.55 -0.38
C LEU A 68 1.68 -3.13 -0.38
N LEU A 69 2.21 -2.72 -1.53
CA LEU A 69 3.58 -2.21 -1.63
C LEU A 69 3.80 -0.98 -0.74
N SER A 70 2.83 -0.06 -0.73
CA SER A 70 2.88 1.15 0.10
C SER A 70 2.87 0.81 1.59
N ALA A 71 2.05 -0.15 2.02
CA ALA A 71 2.00 -0.61 3.41
C ALA A 71 3.32 -1.26 3.84
N ILE A 72 3.91 -2.09 2.98
CA ILE A 72 5.22 -2.71 3.21
C ILE A 72 6.31 -1.64 3.33
N GLU A 73 6.35 -0.68 2.40
CA GLU A 73 7.33 0.42 2.43
C GLU A 73 7.19 1.26 3.70
N ALA A 74 5.97 1.60 4.09
CA ALA A 74 5.71 2.32 5.33
C ALA A 74 6.26 1.57 6.54
N HIS A 75 6.02 0.26 6.62
CA HIS A 75 6.53 -0.57 7.72
C HIS A 75 8.06 -0.59 7.78
N PHE A 76 8.73 -0.80 6.64
CA PHE A 76 10.20 -0.74 6.57
C PHE A 76 10.74 0.64 6.94
N ARG A 77 10.07 1.72 6.53
CA ARG A 77 10.50 3.09 6.86
C ARG A 77 10.38 3.39 8.34
N ILE A 78 9.34 2.87 8.99
CA ILE A 78 9.16 2.99 10.44
C ILE A 78 10.26 2.22 11.17
N ASP A 79 10.50 0.95 10.82
CA ASP A 79 11.58 0.14 11.41
C ASP A 79 12.95 0.80 11.23
N TYR A 80 13.24 1.30 10.02
CA TYR A 80 14.45 2.03 9.70
C TYR A 80 14.67 3.24 10.65
N LEU A 81 13.67 4.11 10.76
CA LEU A 81 13.76 5.31 11.59
C LEU A 81 13.82 4.99 13.08
N GLN A 82 13.03 4.01 13.55
CA GLN A 82 13.06 3.55 14.93
C GLN A 82 14.46 3.06 15.31
N ARG A 83 15.08 2.19 14.51
CA ARG A 83 16.45 1.67 14.75
C ARG A 83 17.52 2.75 14.69
N VAL A 84 17.36 3.74 13.83
CA VAL A 84 18.24 4.93 13.80
C VAL A 84 18.13 5.72 15.10
N TYR A 85 16.91 5.86 15.65
CA TYR A 85 16.64 6.63 16.87
C TYR A 85 16.99 5.90 18.17
N THR A 86 16.77 4.59 18.26
CA THR A 86 17.12 3.76 19.45
C THR A 86 18.62 3.53 19.56
N ARG A 87 19.32 3.53 18.41
CA ARG A 87 20.78 3.38 18.30
C ARG A 87 21.32 2.05 18.84
N ASP A 88 20.58 0.96 18.63
CA ASP A 88 21.03 -0.38 19.05
C ASP A 88 22.38 -0.78 18.43
N LYS A 89 23.09 -1.69 19.11
CA LYS A 89 24.45 -2.12 18.74
C LYS A 89 24.49 -3.16 17.61
N GLU A 90 23.34 -3.64 17.16
CA GLU A 90 23.21 -4.61 16.08
C GLU A 90 23.77 -4.09 14.75
N ASN A 91 24.23 -5.02 13.91
CA ASN A 91 24.82 -4.68 12.62
C ASN A 91 23.83 -3.98 11.68
N ILE A 92 22.54 -4.36 11.71
CA ILE A 92 21.50 -3.70 10.91
C ILE A 92 21.30 -2.24 11.34
N SER A 93 21.23 -1.96 12.64
CA SER A 93 21.09 -0.61 13.18
C SER A 93 22.31 0.26 12.89
N LYS A 94 23.53 -0.32 12.84
CA LYS A 94 24.73 0.39 12.37
C LYS A 94 24.61 0.81 10.91
N ARG A 95 24.26 -0.13 10.03
CA ARG A 95 24.05 0.14 8.59
C ARG A 95 22.95 1.17 8.33
N PHE A 96 21.85 1.12 9.07
CA PHE A 96 20.79 2.11 8.95
C PHE A 96 21.24 3.53 9.35
N ARG A 97 22.11 3.66 10.36
CA ARG A 97 22.71 4.97 10.71
C ARG A 97 23.67 5.49 9.65
N GLU A 98 24.46 4.61 9.02
CA GLU A 98 25.31 4.95 7.87
C GLU A 98 24.45 5.41 6.68
N LEU A 99 23.35 4.70 6.39
CA LEU A 99 22.41 5.14 5.37
C LEU A 99 21.77 6.50 5.73
N TYR A 100 21.45 6.71 7.02
CA TYR A 100 20.83 7.94 7.51
C TYR A 100 21.75 9.16 7.40
N SER A 101 23.07 9.00 7.49
CA SER A 101 23.99 10.14 7.28
C SER A 101 23.86 10.71 5.86
N ASN A 102 23.51 9.86 4.89
CA ASN A 102 23.44 10.23 3.48
C ASN A 102 22.00 10.58 3.05
N LYS A 103 21.03 9.67 3.27
CA LYS A 103 19.65 9.81 2.79
C LYS A 103 18.68 10.43 3.83
N LYS A 104 19.04 10.49 5.11
CA LYS A 104 18.20 11.02 6.20
C LYS A 104 16.80 10.38 6.17
N ASN A 105 15.77 11.20 6.38
CA ASN A 105 14.36 10.80 6.30
C ASN A 105 13.86 10.47 4.88
N LYS A 106 14.70 10.62 3.85
CA LYS A 106 14.34 10.39 2.44
C LYS A 106 14.74 9.01 1.91
N ALA A 107 15.19 8.10 2.79
CA ALA A 107 15.38 6.71 2.39
C ALA A 107 14.05 6.10 1.95
N ALA A 108 14.05 5.48 0.77
CA ALA A 108 12.93 4.78 0.15
C ALA A 108 13.42 3.43 -0.36
N LEU A 109 12.50 2.50 -0.63
CA LEU A 109 12.82 1.19 -1.19
C LEU A 109 13.23 1.25 -2.67
N ALA A 110 12.77 2.28 -3.39
CA ALA A 110 13.22 2.60 -4.74
C ALA A 110 14.34 3.65 -4.70
N ASP A 111 15.21 3.63 -5.73
CA ASP A 111 16.35 4.56 -5.87
C ASP A 111 15.94 5.96 -6.34
#